data_AF-A0A924VLL5-F1
#
_entry.id   AF-A0A924VLL5-F1
#
_cell.length_a   1.000
_cell.length_b   1.000
_cell.length_c   1.000
_cell.angle_alpha   90.00
_cell.angle_beta   90.00
_cell.angle_gamma   90.00
#
_symmetry.space_group_name_H-M   'P 1'
#
loop_
_entity.id
_entity.type
_entity.pdbx_description
1 polymer ?
#
loop_
_entity_poly.entity_id
_entity_poly.type
_entity_poly.pdbx_seq_one_letter_code
_entity_poly.pdbx_strand_id
1 'polypeptide(L)'
;MSASDVVSAEDVDLTDVLVSNTAESRSHLEAGDLESAYSGLTQRLMAALSALMVDFDGAEKDPWILLDILLGRLNRSGRADEAWLIFIALTTVLPRVADVEAFLREATSSSVAQTRLWLFAFTLPIIRERGTMNLLMRVVQDATVIDVNFSATDEHNTGIQRVVRRTLPSWLRDHAVELAAWTSYSGALRTLTPREFHRAVEWDEVREGDKDASNVELLVPWRTRLILAEVPSRSSMCDPLGALARFSGNSVSLIGYDAIPIVSAESVPAGMSDHFAKFLGVVKWSESVAAISAAAAGEFRGFAAMLGSQGLVGPRVVECSLPA
;
A
#
# COMPACT_ATOMS: atom_id res chain seq x y z
N MET A 1 9.88 -34.83 47.37
CA MET A 1 10.30 -33.55 46.75
C MET A 1 9.84 -33.61 45.32
N SER A 2 8.71 -32.95 45.05
CA SER A 2 7.85 -33.14 43.88
C SER A 2 8.07 -32.06 42.84
N ALA A 3 7.90 -32.45 41.59
CA ALA A 3 7.78 -31.60 40.43
C ALA A 3 6.47 -30.80 40.43
N SER A 4 6.58 -29.51 40.11
CA SER A 4 5.60 -28.54 39.57
C SER A 4 6.39 -27.21 39.53
N ASP A 5 6.55 -26.45 38.45
CA ASP A 5 5.54 -25.83 37.60
C ASP A 5 6.14 -25.52 36.23
N VAL A 6 5.51 -26.03 35.18
CA VAL A 6 5.66 -25.55 33.80
C VAL A 6 4.29 -25.01 33.43
N VAL A 7 4.17 -23.69 33.35
CA VAL A 7 2.96 -23.03 32.83
C VAL A 7 3.02 -23.10 31.31
N SER A 8 2.16 -23.94 30.75
CA SER A 8 1.88 -24.06 29.33
C SER A 8 1.25 -22.76 28.81
N ALA A 9 1.85 -22.16 27.79
CA ALA A 9 1.20 -21.16 26.97
C ALA A 9 0.18 -21.88 26.07
N GLU A 10 -1.10 -21.60 26.29
CA GLU A 10 -2.21 -22.09 25.48
C GLU A 10 -2.13 -21.53 24.05
N ASP A 11 -2.30 -22.44 23.08
CA ASP A 11 -2.57 -22.17 21.68
C ASP A 11 -3.81 -21.27 21.54
N VAL A 12 -3.59 -20.02 21.11
CA VAL A 12 -4.67 -19.20 20.55
C VAL A 12 -4.80 -19.61 19.07
N ASP A 13 -5.81 -20.41 18.78
CA ASP A 13 -6.17 -20.80 17.43
C ASP A 13 -6.67 -19.58 16.65
N LEU A 14 -5.73 -18.91 15.94
CA LEU A 14 -5.97 -17.75 15.08
C LEU A 14 -6.91 -18.04 13.91
N THR A 15 -7.21 -19.32 13.65
CA THR A 15 -8.14 -19.74 12.60
C THR A 15 -9.60 -19.52 12.99
N ASP A 16 -9.96 -19.61 14.28
CA ASP A 16 -11.34 -19.43 14.75
C ASP A 16 -11.80 -17.95 14.80
N VAL A 17 -10.86 -17.01 14.99
CA VAL A 17 -11.15 -15.56 14.93
C VAL A 17 -11.34 -15.08 13.48
N LEU A 18 -10.73 -15.75 12.51
CA LEU A 18 -10.85 -15.42 11.08
C LEU A 18 -12.08 -16.05 10.43
N VAL A 19 -12.53 -17.22 10.90
CA VAL A 19 -13.69 -17.92 10.34
C VAL A 19 -15.01 -17.40 10.94
N SER A 20 -15.05 -17.06 12.23
CA SER A 20 -16.29 -16.56 12.87
C SER A 20 -16.75 -15.19 12.34
N ASN A 21 -15.85 -14.33 11.89
CA ASN A 21 -16.19 -13.01 11.33
C ASN A 21 -16.61 -13.02 9.84
N THR A 22 -16.56 -14.17 9.15
CA THR A 22 -16.82 -14.22 7.69
C THR A 22 -18.17 -14.81 7.29
N ALA A 23 -18.86 -15.49 8.20
CA ALA A 23 -20.12 -16.17 7.91
C ALA A 23 -21.38 -15.38 8.32
N GLU A 24 -21.34 -14.61 9.42
CA GLU A 24 -22.54 -13.95 9.95
C GLU A 24 -22.85 -12.56 9.36
N SER A 25 -21.93 -11.92 8.64
CA SER A 25 -22.16 -10.59 8.02
C SER A 25 -22.65 -10.64 6.57
N ARG A 26 -23.15 -11.79 6.08
CA ARG A 26 -23.49 -11.99 4.67
C ARG A 26 -24.99 -12.30 4.46
N SER A 27 -25.86 -11.33 4.72
CA SER A 27 -27.20 -11.30 4.12
C SER A 27 -27.78 -9.88 4.14
N HIS A 28 -28.21 -9.43 2.96
CA HIS A 28 -28.84 -8.13 2.63
C HIS A 28 -27.86 -6.95 2.45
N LEU A 29 -27.39 -6.75 1.21
CA LEU A 29 -27.00 -5.41 0.76
C LEU A 29 -28.27 -4.56 0.76
N GLU A 30 -28.36 -3.57 1.64
CA GLU A 30 -29.48 -2.64 1.66
C GLU A 30 -29.40 -1.74 0.42
N ALA A 31 -30.53 -1.18 -0.02
CA ALA A 31 -30.55 -0.29 -1.19
C ALA A 31 -29.57 0.90 -1.05
N GLY A 32 -29.35 1.37 0.19
CA GLY A 32 -28.37 2.41 0.50
C GLY A 32 -26.91 2.00 0.26
N ASP A 33 -26.56 0.72 0.42
CA ASP A 33 -25.20 0.24 0.16
C ASP A 33 -24.87 0.25 -1.33
N LEU A 34 -25.85 -0.09 -2.18
CA LEU A 34 -25.69 -0.07 -3.62
C LEU A 34 -25.55 1.35 -4.17
N GLU A 35 -26.35 2.29 -3.66
CA GLU A 35 -26.25 3.71 -4.02
C GLU A 35 -24.91 4.30 -3.59
N SER A 36 -24.45 3.98 -2.37
CA SER A 36 -23.14 4.38 -1.86
C SER A 36 -21.98 3.82 -2.70
N ALA A 37 -22.03 2.52 -3.03
CA ALA A 37 -21.02 1.87 -3.86
C ALA A 37 -20.97 2.46 -5.30
N TYR A 38 -22.14 2.77 -5.87
CA TYR A 38 -22.25 3.40 -7.19
C TYR A 38 -21.68 4.83 -7.17
N SER A 39 -22.09 5.64 -6.19
CA SER A 39 -21.56 7.00 -5.99
C SER A 39 -20.04 7.00 -5.77
N GLY A 40 -19.55 6.06 -4.96
CA GLY A 40 -18.12 5.83 -4.76
C GLY A 40 -17.40 5.51 -6.07
N LEU A 41 -17.89 4.55 -6.86
CA LEU A 41 -17.28 4.21 -8.15
C LEU A 41 -17.23 5.42 -9.10
N THR A 42 -18.33 6.17 -9.22
CA THR A 42 -18.39 7.38 -10.04
C THR A 42 -17.35 8.40 -9.58
N GLN A 43 -17.25 8.67 -8.27
CA GLN A 43 -16.27 9.60 -7.72
C GLN A 43 -14.84 9.17 -8.05
N ARG A 44 -14.52 7.87 -7.92
CA ARG A 44 -13.18 7.37 -8.19
C ARG A 44 -12.81 7.47 -9.67
N LEU A 45 -13.72 7.13 -10.58
CA LEU A 45 -13.47 7.27 -12.01
C LEU A 45 -13.29 8.74 -12.41
N MET A 46 -14.06 9.65 -11.81
CA MET A 46 -13.85 11.10 -11.98
C MET A 46 -12.49 11.57 -11.45
N ALA A 47 -12.06 11.08 -10.29
CA ALA A 47 -10.74 11.41 -9.74
C ALA A 47 -9.60 10.91 -10.64
N ALA A 48 -9.74 9.72 -11.25
CA ALA A 48 -8.79 9.22 -12.24
C ALA A 48 -8.78 10.06 -13.52
N LEU A 49 -9.93 10.45 -14.06
CA LEU A 49 -10.02 11.34 -15.23
C LEU A 49 -9.33 12.68 -14.98
N SER A 50 -9.58 13.28 -13.81
CA SER A 50 -8.94 14.53 -13.39
C SER A 50 -7.42 14.40 -13.32
N ALA A 51 -6.90 13.36 -12.66
CA ALA A 51 -5.47 13.12 -12.54
C ALA A 51 -4.78 12.81 -13.89
N LEU A 52 -5.52 12.25 -14.85
CA LEU A 52 -5.06 12.00 -16.22
C LEU A 52 -5.25 13.21 -17.15
N MET A 53 -5.77 14.34 -16.63
CA MET A 53 -6.09 15.56 -17.36
C MET A 53 -6.94 15.26 -18.61
N VAL A 54 -7.97 14.44 -18.44
CA VAL A 54 -8.95 14.15 -19.48
C VAL A 54 -10.09 15.13 -19.37
N ASP A 55 -10.27 15.96 -20.40
CA ASP A 55 -11.41 16.86 -20.48
C ASP A 55 -12.71 16.05 -20.59
N PHE A 56 -13.61 16.26 -19.62
CA PHE A 56 -14.94 15.67 -19.59
C PHE A 56 -15.97 16.77 -19.33
N ASP A 57 -16.76 17.09 -20.34
CA ASP A 57 -17.81 18.11 -20.32
C ASP A 57 -19.21 17.54 -20.01
N GLY A 58 -19.31 16.22 -19.83
CA GLY A 58 -20.57 15.51 -19.70
C GLY A 58 -21.37 15.93 -18.46
N ALA A 59 -22.61 16.38 -18.68
CA ALA A 59 -23.57 16.63 -17.62
C ALA A 59 -23.97 15.35 -16.86
N GLU A 60 -23.84 14.19 -17.49
CA GLU A 60 -24.19 12.87 -16.94
C GLU A 60 -22.94 12.10 -16.52
N LYS A 61 -22.84 11.81 -15.22
CA LYS A 61 -21.68 11.12 -14.60
C LYS A 61 -21.93 9.61 -14.47
N ASP A 62 -22.33 8.96 -15.56
CA ASP A 62 -22.49 7.50 -15.58
C ASP A 62 -21.09 6.84 -15.49
N PRO A 63 -20.78 6.04 -14.45
CA PRO A 63 -19.49 5.39 -14.29
C PRO A 63 -19.10 4.50 -15.48
N TRP A 64 -20.05 3.96 -16.25
CA TRP A 64 -19.73 3.17 -17.43
C TRP A 64 -19.17 4.02 -18.56
N ILE A 65 -19.72 5.22 -18.77
CA ILE A 65 -19.21 6.19 -19.74
C ILE A 65 -17.81 6.66 -19.32
N LEU A 66 -17.65 6.98 -18.03
CA LEU A 66 -16.34 7.41 -17.49
C LEU A 66 -15.28 6.32 -17.67
N LEU A 67 -15.62 5.05 -17.41
CA LEU A 67 -14.72 3.93 -17.61
C LEU A 67 -14.38 3.73 -19.09
N ASP A 68 -15.35 3.81 -20.00
CA ASP A 68 -15.09 3.67 -21.44
C ASP A 68 -14.16 4.78 -21.98
N ILE A 69 -14.28 6.00 -21.46
CA ILE A 69 -13.37 7.11 -21.78
C ILE A 69 -11.94 6.79 -21.32
N LEU A 70 -11.78 6.35 -20.06
CA LEU A 70 -10.49 5.96 -19.50
C LEU A 70 -9.85 4.81 -20.27
N LEU A 71 -10.63 3.77 -20.60
CA LEU A 71 -10.16 2.62 -21.38
C LEU A 71 -9.80 3.01 -22.81
N GLY A 72 -10.60 3.87 -23.45
CA GLY A 72 -10.31 4.39 -24.78
C GLY A 72 -9.00 5.19 -24.82
N ARG A 73 -8.71 5.96 -23.75
CA ARG A 73 -7.43 6.62 -23.59
C ARG A 73 -6.30 5.61 -23.41
N LEU A 74 -6.44 4.66 -22.48
CA LEU A 74 -5.42 3.65 -22.20
C LEU A 74 -5.07 2.83 -23.45
N ASN A 75 -6.07 2.46 -24.25
CA ASN A 75 -5.89 1.73 -25.50
C ASN A 75 -5.01 2.50 -26.50
N ARG A 76 -5.19 3.82 -26.59
CA ARG A 76 -4.37 4.70 -27.45
C ARG A 76 -2.97 4.95 -26.91
N SER A 77 -2.84 5.09 -25.59
CA SER A 77 -1.58 5.50 -24.94
C SER A 77 -0.66 4.30 -24.68
N GLY A 78 -1.22 3.12 -24.37
CA GLY A 78 -0.51 1.92 -23.94
C GLY A 78 0.30 2.12 -22.66
N ARG A 79 0.01 3.16 -21.86
CA ARG A 79 0.87 3.55 -20.75
C ARG A 79 0.56 2.77 -19.47
N ALA A 80 1.62 2.20 -18.88
CA ALA A 80 1.52 1.38 -17.67
C ALA A 80 1.04 2.14 -16.44
N ASP A 81 1.42 3.41 -16.33
CA ASP A 81 0.94 4.25 -15.26
C ASP A 81 -0.59 4.37 -15.38
N GLU A 82 -1.12 4.73 -16.54
CA GLU A 82 -2.57 4.94 -16.71
C GLU A 82 -3.36 3.68 -16.35
N ALA A 83 -2.89 2.51 -16.75
CA ALA A 83 -3.47 1.22 -16.34
C ALA A 83 -3.46 1.02 -14.82
N TRP A 84 -2.36 1.35 -14.15
CA TRP A 84 -2.23 1.25 -12.69
C TRP A 84 -3.29 2.12 -11.98
N LEU A 85 -3.48 3.37 -12.42
CA LEU A 85 -4.45 4.29 -11.80
C LEU A 85 -5.89 3.88 -12.06
N ILE A 86 -6.22 3.50 -13.30
CA ILE A 86 -7.56 3.03 -13.68
C ILE A 86 -7.94 1.77 -12.88
N PHE A 87 -6.99 0.86 -12.68
CA PHE A 87 -7.20 -0.34 -11.88
C PHE A 87 -7.64 0.00 -10.45
N ILE A 88 -6.97 0.97 -9.81
CA ILE A 88 -7.29 1.38 -8.43
C ILE A 88 -8.66 2.06 -8.37
N ALA A 89 -8.96 2.94 -9.33
CA ALA A 89 -10.24 3.64 -9.38
C ALA A 89 -11.42 2.65 -9.44
N LEU A 90 -11.26 1.56 -10.19
CA LEU A 90 -12.26 0.51 -10.31
C LEU A 90 -12.34 -0.38 -9.06
N THR A 91 -11.17 -0.79 -8.52
CA THR A 91 -11.10 -1.90 -7.58
C THR A 91 -10.94 -1.49 -6.13
N THR A 92 -10.52 -0.25 -5.85
CA THR A 92 -10.04 0.23 -4.53
C THR A 92 -8.83 -0.55 -3.98
N VAL A 93 -8.09 -1.23 -4.87
CA VAL A 93 -6.94 -2.08 -4.54
C VAL A 93 -5.73 -1.61 -5.35
N LEU A 94 -4.58 -1.50 -4.70
CA LEU A 94 -3.29 -1.34 -5.37
C LEU A 94 -2.99 -2.62 -6.16
N PRO A 95 -2.83 -2.54 -7.50
CA PRO A 95 -2.57 -3.72 -8.31
C PRO A 95 -1.20 -4.30 -7.99
N ARG A 96 -1.03 -5.60 -8.23
CA ARG A 96 0.29 -6.26 -8.27
C ARG A 96 0.92 -6.04 -9.65
N VAL A 97 2.20 -6.39 -9.78
CA VAL A 97 2.92 -6.23 -11.05
C VAL A 97 2.23 -6.98 -12.19
N ALA A 98 1.84 -8.24 -11.93
CA ALA A 98 1.16 -9.09 -12.89
C ALA A 98 -0.22 -8.54 -13.29
N ASP A 99 -0.92 -7.84 -12.38
CA ASP A 99 -2.24 -7.28 -12.65
C ASP A 99 -2.14 -6.15 -13.69
N VAL A 100 -1.16 -5.25 -13.52
CA VAL A 100 -0.92 -4.15 -14.48
C VAL A 100 -0.48 -4.69 -15.84
N GLU A 101 0.45 -5.66 -15.85
CA GLU A 101 0.94 -6.27 -17.11
C GLU A 101 -0.17 -7.03 -17.85
N ALA A 102 -1.04 -7.76 -17.14
CA ALA A 102 -2.20 -8.42 -17.72
C ALA A 102 -3.20 -7.39 -18.29
N PHE A 103 -3.50 -6.33 -17.54
CA PHE A 103 -4.43 -5.30 -17.97
C PHE A 103 -3.92 -4.54 -19.19
N LEU A 104 -2.64 -4.16 -19.22
CA LEU A 104 -2.04 -3.51 -20.39
C LEU A 104 -2.09 -4.37 -21.64
N ARG A 105 -1.77 -5.65 -21.51
CA ARG A 105 -1.82 -6.59 -22.62
C ARG A 105 -3.24 -6.69 -23.19
N GLU A 106 -4.26 -6.78 -22.33
CA GLU A 106 -5.65 -6.78 -22.79
C GLU A 106 -6.01 -5.43 -23.46
N ALA A 107 -5.75 -4.32 -22.77
CA ALA A 107 -6.13 -2.99 -23.22
C ALA A 107 -5.48 -2.58 -24.56
N THR A 108 -4.30 -3.13 -24.88
CA THR A 108 -3.58 -2.83 -26.14
C THR A 108 -3.92 -3.79 -27.29
N SER A 109 -4.59 -4.90 -27.02
CA SER A 109 -4.90 -5.93 -28.02
C SER A 109 -6.40 -6.10 -28.31
N SER A 110 -7.26 -5.54 -27.46
CA SER A 110 -8.71 -5.66 -27.55
C SER A 110 -9.40 -4.32 -27.79
N SER A 111 -10.66 -4.36 -28.23
CA SER A 111 -11.52 -3.16 -28.23
C SER A 111 -11.84 -2.69 -26.80
N VAL A 112 -12.31 -1.45 -26.64
CA VAL A 112 -12.74 -0.90 -25.33
C VAL A 112 -13.81 -1.78 -24.68
N ALA A 113 -14.81 -2.22 -25.45
CA ALA A 113 -15.90 -3.06 -24.94
C ALA A 113 -15.40 -4.43 -24.44
N GLN A 114 -14.49 -5.07 -25.19
CA GLN A 114 -13.87 -6.33 -24.78
C GLN A 114 -13.00 -6.16 -23.53
N THR A 115 -12.16 -5.13 -23.52
CA THR A 115 -11.31 -4.79 -22.36
C THR A 115 -12.14 -4.58 -21.10
N ARG A 116 -13.27 -3.86 -21.20
CA ARG A 116 -14.18 -3.65 -20.07
C ARG A 116 -14.75 -4.95 -19.51
N LEU A 117 -15.26 -5.83 -20.39
CA LEU A 117 -15.81 -7.12 -19.97
C LEU A 117 -14.75 -8.00 -19.31
N TRP A 118 -13.55 -8.06 -19.91
CA TRP A 118 -12.41 -8.77 -19.34
C TRP A 118 -12.05 -8.20 -17.97
N LEU A 119 -11.95 -6.87 -17.86
CA LEU A 119 -11.53 -6.20 -16.63
C LEU A 119 -12.48 -6.54 -15.48
N PHE A 120 -13.80 -6.52 -15.69
CA PHE A 120 -14.74 -6.92 -14.63
C PHE A 120 -14.57 -8.38 -14.20
N ALA A 121 -14.43 -9.30 -15.15
CA ALA A 121 -14.21 -10.71 -14.82
C ALA A 121 -12.89 -10.91 -14.05
N PHE A 122 -11.84 -10.19 -14.47
CA PHE A 122 -10.51 -10.24 -13.87
C PHE A 122 -10.47 -9.64 -12.46
N THR A 123 -11.13 -8.49 -12.25
CA THR A 123 -11.04 -7.76 -10.98
C THR A 123 -12.03 -8.22 -9.92
N LEU A 124 -13.11 -8.91 -10.29
CA LEU A 124 -14.12 -9.38 -9.34
C LEU A 124 -13.55 -10.19 -8.16
N PRO A 125 -12.68 -11.20 -8.35
CA PRO A 125 -12.06 -11.91 -7.23
C PRO A 125 -11.16 -10.99 -6.38
N ILE A 126 -10.46 -10.04 -7.00
CA ILE A 126 -9.55 -9.11 -6.32
C ILE A 126 -10.34 -8.15 -5.41
N ILE A 127 -11.44 -7.61 -5.92
CA ILE A 127 -12.35 -6.74 -5.17
C ILE A 127 -12.93 -7.49 -3.97
N ARG A 128 -13.33 -8.75 -4.15
CA ARG A 128 -13.90 -9.58 -3.06
C ARG A 128 -12.90 -9.87 -1.95
N GLU A 129 -11.63 -10.04 -2.29
CA GLU A 129 -10.58 -10.38 -1.32
C GLU A 129 -10.04 -9.15 -0.59
N ARG A 130 -9.83 -8.03 -1.29
CA ARG A 130 -9.04 -6.90 -0.79
C ARG A 130 -9.70 -5.52 -0.96
N GLY A 131 -10.81 -5.44 -1.68
CA GLY A 131 -11.47 -4.18 -2.00
C GLY A 131 -12.21 -3.56 -0.81
N THR A 132 -12.42 -2.26 -0.86
CA THR A 132 -13.24 -1.47 0.07
C THR A 132 -14.08 -0.47 -0.73
N MET A 133 -15.16 -0.98 -1.34
CA MET A 133 -15.91 -0.32 -2.42
C MET A 133 -16.56 1.02 -2.03
N ASN A 134 -16.77 1.29 -0.75
CA ASN A 134 -17.40 2.51 -0.26
C ASN A 134 -16.41 3.66 -0.06
N LEU A 135 -15.10 3.42 -0.19
CA LEU A 135 -14.11 4.48 -0.04
C LEU A 135 -14.08 5.40 -1.25
N LEU A 136 -14.14 6.70 -0.98
CA LEU A 136 -13.83 7.73 -1.96
C LEU A 136 -12.31 7.74 -2.21
N MET A 137 -11.91 8.12 -3.42
CA MET A 137 -10.50 8.18 -3.82
C MET A 137 -10.03 9.61 -3.95
N ARG A 138 -8.90 9.89 -3.30
CA ARG A 138 -8.11 11.09 -3.48
C ARG A 138 -6.78 10.72 -4.13
N VAL A 139 -6.57 11.25 -5.33
CA VAL A 139 -5.28 11.11 -6.03
C VAL A 139 -4.36 12.22 -5.53
N VAL A 140 -3.23 11.82 -4.97
CA VAL A 140 -2.23 12.73 -4.41
C VAL A 140 -1.14 12.95 -5.45
N GLN A 141 -0.97 14.21 -5.85
CA GLN A 141 0.06 14.68 -6.77
C GLN A 141 0.88 15.76 -6.06
N ASP A 142 2.16 15.89 -6.41
CA ASP A 142 3.05 16.95 -5.93
C ASP A 142 3.25 17.03 -4.39
N ALA A 143 2.96 15.96 -3.66
CA ALA A 143 3.08 15.90 -2.19
C ALA A 143 3.71 14.60 -1.70
N THR A 144 4.65 14.67 -0.75
CA THR A 144 5.31 13.45 -0.25
C THR A 144 4.36 12.64 0.63
N VAL A 145 4.19 11.36 0.32
CA VAL A 145 3.39 10.42 1.11
C VAL A 145 4.32 9.52 1.91
N ILE A 146 3.98 9.22 3.17
CA ILE A 146 4.76 8.37 4.06
C ILE A 146 3.89 7.21 4.52
N ASP A 147 4.30 5.98 4.21
CA ASP A 147 3.68 4.77 4.77
C ASP A 147 4.17 4.58 6.21
N VAL A 148 3.23 4.65 7.15
CA VAL A 148 3.44 4.53 8.60
C VAL A 148 2.59 3.44 9.22
N ASN A 149 2.19 2.45 8.42
CA ASN A 149 1.14 1.50 8.79
C ASN A 149 1.35 0.79 10.12
N PHE A 150 2.55 0.27 10.40
CA PHE A 150 2.77 -0.45 11.66
C PHE A 150 2.73 0.51 12.83
N SER A 151 3.48 1.62 12.75
CA SER A 151 3.46 2.67 13.77
C SER A 151 2.08 3.29 14.02
N ALA A 152 1.19 3.29 13.03
CA ALA A 152 -0.17 3.82 13.15
C ALA A 152 -1.16 2.80 13.75
N THR A 153 -1.04 1.52 13.37
CA THR A 153 -2.07 0.50 13.66
C THR A 153 -1.71 -0.43 14.82
N ASP A 154 -0.44 -0.53 15.19
CA ASP A 154 0.06 -1.43 16.22
C ASP A 154 0.63 -0.67 17.44
N GLU A 155 0.44 -1.24 18.63
CA GLU A 155 0.96 -0.68 19.89
C GLU A 155 2.38 -1.18 20.19
N HIS A 156 2.82 -2.25 19.52
CA HIS A 156 4.15 -2.81 19.66
C HIS A 156 5.23 -1.81 19.22
N ASN A 157 6.34 -1.80 19.97
CA ASN A 157 7.40 -0.82 19.85
C ASN A 157 8.77 -1.49 19.82
N THR A 158 9.31 -1.71 18.62
CA THR A 158 10.73 -2.06 18.46
C THR A 158 11.60 -0.82 18.26
N GLY A 159 12.91 -1.01 18.01
CA GLY A 159 13.79 0.08 17.58
C GLY A 159 13.33 0.79 16.31
N ILE A 160 12.74 0.05 15.35
CA ILE A 160 12.20 0.59 14.09
C ILE A 160 11.11 1.62 14.37
N GLN A 161 10.08 1.23 15.14
CA GLN A 161 8.95 2.10 15.47
C GLN A 161 9.40 3.32 16.28
N ARG A 162 10.38 3.18 17.17
CA ARG A 162 10.94 4.33 17.91
C ARG A 162 11.59 5.34 16.98
N VAL A 163 12.32 4.90 15.96
CA VAL A 163 12.89 5.81 14.95
C VAL A 163 11.76 6.54 14.22
N VAL A 164 10.78 5.81 13.71
CA VAL A 164 9.64 6.38 12.97
C VAL A 164 8.90 7.43 13.81
N ARG A 165 8.47 7.06 15.02
CA ARG A 165 7.71 7.93 15.94
C ARG A 165 8.51 9.14 16.42
N ARG A 166 9.84 9.06 16.48
CA ARG A 166 10.73 10.21 16.76
C ARG A 166 10.93 11.12 15.55
N THR A 167 10.92 10.56 14.34
CA THR A 167 11.20 11.28 13.10
C THR A 167 9.97 11.98 12.53
N LEU A 168 8.79 11.35 12.58
CA LEU A 168 7.56 11.88 11.98
C LEU A 168 7.18 13.29 12.47
N PRO A 169 7.22 13.62 13.78
CA PRO A 169 6.89 14.97 14.25
C PRO A 169 7.78 16.05 13.64
N SER A 170 9.08 15.75 13.46
CA SER A 170 10.01 16.69 12.81
C SER A 170 9.67 16.87 11.34
N TRP A 171 9.38 15.77 10.63
CA TRP A 171 9.04 15.83 9.22
C TRP A 171 7.72 16.57 8.96
N LEU A 172 6.70 16.36 9.79
CA LEU A 172 5.43 17.09 9.69
C LEU A 172 5.57 18.59 9.95
N ARG A 173 6.49 18.99 10.84
CA ARG A 173 6.77 20.39 11.13
C ARG A 173 7.53 21.06 9.99
N ASP A 174 8.52 20.37 9.43
CA ASP A 174 9.50 20.97 8.52
C ASP A 174 9.18 20.74 7.04
N HIS A 175 8.25 19.83 6.71
CA HIS A 175 7.92 19.42 5.36
C HIS A 175 6.41 19.22 5.15
N ALA A 176 5.94 19.50 3.93
CA ALA A 176 4.59 19.13 3.50
C ALA A 176 4.53 17.63 3.19
N VAL A 177 4.10 16.83 4.17
CA VAL A 177 3.99 15.38 4.07
C VAL A 177 2.59 14.90 4.45
N GLU A 178 2.12 13.87 3.76
CA GLU A 178 0.88 13.16 4.10
C GLU A 178 1.21 11.77 4.64
N LEU A 179 0.59 11.39 5.74
CA LEU A 179 0.76 10.05 6.31
C LEU A 179 -0.30 9.11 5.73
N ALA A 180 0.08 7.87 5.45
CA ALA A 180 -0.79 6.83 4.97
C ALA A 180 -0.66 5.55 5.81
N ALA A 181 -1.79 4.88 5.98
CA ALA A 181 -1.88 3.52 6.53
C ALA A 181 -2.61 2.64 5.52
N TRP A 182 -2.59 1.33 5.69
CA TRP A 182 -3.28 0.42 4.78
C TRP A 182 -4.73 0.21 5.20
N THR A 183 -5.59 -0.07 4.22
CA THR A 183 -6.93 -0.61 4.48
C THR A 183 -6.83 -1.91 5.28
N SER A 184 -7.89 -2.29 6.01
CA SER A 184 -7.88 -3.47 6.90
C SER A 184 -7.50 -4.77 6.18
N TYR A 185 -7.88 -4.88 4.90
CA TYR A 185 -7.56 -6.01 4.02
C TYR A 185 -6.21 -5.86 3.30
N SER A 186 -5.42 -4.85 3.64
CA SER A 186 -4.13 -4.54 3.01
C SER A 186 -4.24 -4.40 1.48
N GLY A 187 -5.39 -3.89 1.03
CA GLY A 187 -5.70 -3.72 -0.39
C GLY A 187 -5.10 -2.45 -0.95
N ALA A 188 -5.11 -1.36 -0.19
CA ALA A 188 -4.59 -0.07 -0.63
C ALA A 188 -4.21 0.85 0.54
N LEU A 189 -3.64 2.01 0.21
CA LEU A 189 -3.34 3.08 1.16
C LEU A 189 -4.57 3.95 1.40
N ARG A 190 -4.68 4.46 2.63
CA ARG A 190 -5.75 5.36 3.07
C ARG A 190 -5.20 6.42 4.02
N THR A 191 -5.98 7.47 4.22
CA THR A 191 -5.73 8.42 5.31
C THR A 191 -5.79 7.71 6.67
N LEU A 192 -5.05 8.27 7.62
CA LEU A 192 -5.07 7.81 9.02
C LEU A 192 -6.37 8.27 9.68
N THR A 193 -6.88 7.45 10.60
CA THR A 193 -7.86 7.92 11.59
C THR A 193 -7.18 8.89 12.58
N PRO A 194 -7.93 9.72 13.32
CA PRO A 194 -7.34 10.55 14.38
C PRO A 194 -6.54 9.75 15.41
N ARG A 195 -7.03 8.56 15.77
CA ARG A 195 -6.36 7.64 16.70
C ARG A 195 -5.04 7.13 16.15
N GLU A 196 -5.02 6.75 14.87
CA GLU A 196 -3.82 6.29 14.18
C GLU A 196 -2.78 7.39 14.03
N PHE A 197 -3.23 8.62 13.72
CA PHE A 197 -2.36 9.79 13.65
C PHE A 197 -1.69 10.05 15.00
N HIS A 198 -2.48 10.06 16.08
CA HIS A 198 -1.96 10.22 17.43
C HIS A 198 -0.94 9.14 17.78
N ARG A 199 -1.21 7.86 17.46
CA ARG A 199 -0.27 6.76 17.71
C ARG A 199 1.04 6.88 16.93
N ALA A 200 1.00 7.39 15.70
CA ALA A 200 2.18 7.53 14.86
C ALA A 200 3.01 8.77 15.20
N VAL A 201 2.37 9.87 15.63
CA VAL A 201 2.99 11.21 15.74
C VAL A 201 3.05 11.68 17.19
N GLU A 202 1.95 11.60 17.92
CA GLU A 202 1.78 12.12 19.29
C GLU A 202 1.97 11.00 20.33
N TRP A 203 2.84 10.04 20.03
CA TRP A 203 2.93 8.77 20.77
C TRP A 203 3.36 8.90 22.24
N ASP A 204 4.00 10.02 22.61
CA ASP A 204 4.43 10.34 23.97
C ASP A 204 3.28 10.98 24.81
N GLU A 205 2.12 11.28 24.20
CA GLU A 205 0.97 11.89 24.88
C GLU A 205 -0.04 10.83 25.37
N VAL A 206 -0.59 11.03 26.56
CA VAL A 206 -1.63 10.15 27.13
C VAL A 206 -2.99 10.61 26.61
N ARG A 207 -3.71 9.75 25.91
CA ARG A 207 -5.06 10.03 25.42
C ARG A 207 -6.09 9.04 25.95
N GLU A 208 -7.17 9.57 26.53
CA GLU A 208 -8.35 8.79 26.93
C GLU A 208 -9.44 8.87 25.86
N GLY A 209 -9.97 7.71 25.44
CA GLY A 209 -11.36 7.62 24.94
C GLY A 209 -11.69 8.20 23.56
N ASP A 210 -10.89 7.95 22.52
CA ASP A 210 -11.33 8.28 21.16
C ASP A 210 -12.27 7.22 20.56
N LYS A 211 -13.38 7.68 19.98
CA LYS A 211 -14.23 6.86 19.11
C LYS A 211 -13.63 6.85 17.69
N ASP A 212 -13.44 5.66 17.12
CA ASP A 212 -12.88 5.42 15.77
C ASP A 212 -13.79 5.85 14.60
N ALA A 213 -14.81 6.69 14.83
CA ALA A 213 -15.70 7.15 13.78
C ALA A 213 -15.00 8.24 12.94
N SER A 214 -14.22 7.82 11.94
CA SER A 214 -13.60 8.72 10.97
C SER A 214 -13.83 8.26 9.54
N ASN A 215 -14.18 9.21 8.69
CA ASN A 215 -14.25 9.02 7.24
C ASN A 215 -12.81 8.93 6.71
N VAL A 216 -12.30 7.71 6.61
CA VAL A 216 -11.06 7.46 5.88
C VAL A 216 -11.32 7.52 4.38
N GLU A 217 -10.34 7.99 3.62
CA GLU A 217 -10.37 8.04 2.16
C GLU A 217 -9.25 7.19 1.59
N LEU A 218 -9.49 6.58 0.43
CA LEU A 218 -8.45 5.91 -0.35
C LEU A 218 -7.44 6.98 -0.82
N LEU A 219 -6.20 6.83 -0.40
CA LEU A 219 -5.11 7.75 -0.72
C LEU A 219 -4.25 7.12 -1.80
N VAL A 220 -4.28 7.69 -3.02
CA VAL A 220 -3.59 7.15 -4.18
C VAL A 220 -2.41 8.04 -4.55
N PRO A 221 -1.18 7.73 -4.12
CA PRO A 221 0.00 8.48 -4.54
C PRO A 221 0.22 8.25 -6.03
N TRP A 222 0.30 9.32 -6.81
CA TRP A 222 0.45 9.25 -8.25
C TRP A 222 1.47 10.28 -8.72
N ARG A 223 2.57 9.81 -9.32
CA ARG A 223 3.70 10.68 -9.75
C ARG A 223 4.21 11.60 -8.63
N THR A 224 4.33 11.04 -7.43
CA THR A 224 4.81 11.72 -6.25
C THR A 224 5.97 10.98 -5.57
N ARG A 225 6.44 11.48 -4.43
CA ARG A 225 7.40 10.79 -3.58
C ARG A 225 6.67 9.94 -2.55
N LEU A 226 6.98 8.65 -2.49
CA LEU A 226 6.54 7.75 -1.43
C LEU A 226 7.74 7.38 -0.56
N ILE A 227 7.61 7.54 0.75
CA ILE A 227 8.60 7.09 1.73
C ILE A 227 8.03 5.88 2.47
N LEU A 228 8.74 4.77 2.43
CA LEU A 228 8.47 3.62 3.30
C LEU A 228 9.31 3.80 4.56
N ALA A 229 8.66 4.27 5.63
CA ALA A 229 9.33 4.53 6.90
C ALA A 229 9.64 3.23 7.65
N GLU A 230 8.92 2.15 7.34
CA GLU A 230 9.02 0.85 7.99
C GLU A 230 9.09 -0.27 6.95
N VAL A 231 9.63 -1.43 7.34
CA VAL A 231 9.42 -2.66 6.57
C VAL A 231 7.92 -2.99 6.62
N PRO A 232 7.27 -3.27 5.48
CA PRO A 232 5.84 -3.58 5.45
C PRO A 232 5.50 -4.68 6.44
N SER A 233 4.42 -4.52 7.21
CA SER A 233 4.11 -5.45 8.31
C SER A 233 3.60 -6.80 7.81
N ARG A 234 3.10 -6.86 6.57
CA ARG A 234 2.58 -8.08 5.95
C ARG A 234 3.21 -8.27 4.58
N SER A 235 3.59 -9.51 4.28
CA SER A 235 4.16 -9.86 2.98
C SER A 235 3.22 -9.60 1.80
N SER A 236 1.90 -9.58 2.03
CA SER A 236 0.89 -9.25 1.02
C SER A 236 0.93 -7.79 0.54
N MET A 237 1.56 -6.89 1.30
CA MET A 237 1.76 -5.48 0.93
C MET A 237 2.94 -5.27 -0.04
N CYS A 238 3.89 -6.21 -0.08
CA CYS A 238 5.12 -6.05 -0.86
C CYS A 238 4.86 -6.04 -2.37
N ASP A 239 4.02 -6.95 -2.90
CA ASP A 239 3.77 -7.00 -4.35
C ASP A 239 3.06 -5.73 -4.87
N PRO A 240 2.01 -5.21 -4.21
CA PRO A 240 1.43 -3.92 -4.59
C PRO A 240 2.40 -2.74 -4.45
N LEU A 241 3.27 -2.72 -3.43
CA LEU A 241 4.30 -1.69 -3.29
C LEU A 241 5.33 -1.75 -4.41
N GLY A 242 5.72 -2.96 -4.85
CA GLY A 242 6.59 -3.14 -6.01
C GLY A 242 5.94 -2.66 -7.30
N ALA A 243 4.63 -2.89 -7.47
CA ALA A 243 3.88 -2.39 -8.62
C ALA A 243 3.72 -0.86 -8.59
N LEU A 244 3.47 -0.29 -7.41
CA LEU A 244 3.48 1.14 -7.19
C LEU A 244 4.83 1.71 -7.60
N ALA A 245 5.94 1.23 -7.03
CA ALA A 245 7.29 1.70 -7.36
C ALA A 245 7.60 1.62 -8.86
N ARG A 246 7.13 0.56 -9.53
CA ARG A 246 7.42 0.33 -10.95
C ARG A 246 6.53 1.11 -11.92
N PHE A 247 5.24 1.23 -11.65
CA PHE A 247 4.26 1.65 -12.67
C PHE A 247 3.58 2.98 -12.38
N SER A 248 3.45 3.41 -11.13
CA SER A 248 2.68 4.60 -10.78
C SER A 248 3.36 5.95 -11.13
N GLY A 249 4.61 5.91 -11.58
CA GLY A 249 5.45 7.08 -11.77
C GLY A 249 5.94 7.73 -10.47
N ASN A 250 5.66 7.13 -9.30
CA ASN A 250 6.19 7.60 -8.03
C ASN A 250 7.69 7.35 -7.91
N SER A 251 8.39 8.24 -7.22
CA SER A 251 9.75 8.00 -6.71
C SER A 251 9.65 7.39 -5.31
N VAL A 252 10.02 6.12 -5.15
CA VAL A 252 9.94 5.42 -3.86
C VAL A 252 11.28 5.46 -3.15
N SER A 253 11.31 5.89 -1.90
CA SER A 253 12.49 5.83 -1.04
C SER A 253 12.16 5.10 0.26
N LEU A 254 13.15 4.45 0.86
CA LEU A 254 12.95 3.66 2.07
C LEU A 254 13.96 4.03 3.15
N ILE A 255 13.55 3.87 4.42
CA ILE A 255 14.50 3.76 5.52
C ILE A 255 15.05 2.33 5.52
N GLY A 256 16.37 2.19 5.39
CA GLY A 256 17.07 0.91 5.37
C GLY A 256 17.46 0.48 6.77
N TYR A 257 16.75 -0.49 7.32
CA TYR A 257 17.12 -1.19 8.55
C TYR A 257 18.09 -2.34 8.26
N ASP A 258 18.50 -3.09 9.27
CA ASP A 258 19.34 -4.26 9.03
C ASP A 258 18.66 -5.29 8.12
N ALA A 259 19.46 -6.03 7.35
CA ALA A 259 19.04 -7.15 6.54
C ALA A 259 19.26 -8.50 7.25
N ILE A 260 19.20 -8.51 8.60
CA ILE A 260 19.37 -9.72 9.43
C ILE A 260 18.52 -10.89 8.92
N PRO A 261 17.25 -10.71 8.50
CA PRO A 261 16.44 -11.81 7.98
C PRO A 261 17.03 -12.55 6.78
N ILE A 262 18.00 -11.94 6.07
CA ILE A 262 18.71 -12.53 4.94
C ILE A 262 20.13 -12.92 5.31
N VAL A 263 20.87 -12.05 5.99
CA VAL A 263 22.30 -12.29 6.27
C VAL A 263 22.53 -13.29 7.40
N SER A 264 21.55 -13.43 8.30
CA SER A 264 21.58 -14.34 9.45
C SER A 264 20.23 -15.04 9.59
N ALA A 265 19.76 -15.66 8.50
CA ALA A 265 18.43 -16.26 8.40
C ALA A 265 18.15 -17.34 9.49
N GLU A 266 19.18 -18.01 9.97
CA GLU A 266 19.11 -18.99 11.06
C GLU A 266 18.78 -18.37 12.43
N SER A 267 18.94 -17.06 12.57
CA SER A 267 18.72 -16.32 13.83
C SER A 267 17.32 -15.71 13.94
N VAL A 268 16.51 -15.78 12.88
CA VAL A 268 15.18 -15.18 12.84
C VAL A 268 14.07 -16.24 12.84
N PRO A 269 12.84 -15.88 13.27
CA PRO A 269 11.69 -16.77 13.17
C PRO A 269 11.44 -17.24 11.73
N ALA A 270 10.90 -18.45 11.59
CA ALA A 270 10.54 -19.02 10.30
C ALA A 270 9.60 -18.08 9.52
N GLY A 271 9.83 -17.97 8.21
CA GLY A 271 9.05 -17.11 7.30
C GLY A 271 9.45 -15.63 7.30
N MET A 272 10.26 -15.16 8.27
CA MET A 272 10.77 -13.79 8.26
C MET A 272 11.71 -13.53 7.07
N SER A 273 12.55 -14.51 6.72
CA SER A 273 13.41 -14.44 5.53
C SER A 273 12.60 -14.34 4.23
N ASP A 274 11.54 -15.13 4.08
CA ASP A 274 10.65 -15.09 2.91
C ASP A 274 9.94 -13.74 2.80
N HIS A 275 9.48 -13.20 3.93
CA HIS A 275 8.89 -11.87 4.00
C HIS A 275 9.90 -10.80 3.57
N PHE A 276 11.11 -10.82 4.13
CA PHE A 276 12.13 -9.84 3.79
C PHE A 276 12.58 -9.96 2.33
N ALA A 277 12.63 -11.17 1.76
CA ALA A 277 12.90 -11.37 0.35
C ALA A 277 11.84 -10.70 -0.55
N LYS A 278 10.56 -10.74 -0.16
CA LYS A 278 9.50 -9.99 -0.85
C LYS A 278 9.65 -8.48 -0.68
N PHE A 279 10.08 -8.01 0.49
CA PHE A 279 10.42 -6.61 0.72
C PHE A 279 11.58 -6.13 -0.17
N LEU A 280 12.62 -6.96 -0.37
CA LEU A 280 13.67 -6.70 -1.36
C LEU A 280 13.11 -6.59 -2.79
N GLY A 281 11.97 -7.23 -3.07
CA GLY A 281 11.18 -7.05 -4.28
C GLY A 281 10.58 -5.65 -4.45
N VAL A 282 10.41 -4.89 -3.37
CA VAL A 282 10.08 -3.45 -3.39
C VAL A 282 11.35 -2.63 -3.56
N VAL A 283 12.39 -2.94 -2.78
CA VAL A 283 13.69 -2.24 -2.81
C VAL A 283 14.32 -2.25 -4.20
N LYS A 284 14.14 -3.31 -4.98
CA LYS A 284 14.67 -3.38 -6.36
C LYS A 284 14.12 -2.31 -7.31
N TRP A 285 12.94 -1.76 -7.02
CA TRP A 285 12.28 -0.73 -7.82
C TRP A 285 12.35 0.66 -7.19
N SER A 286 13.04 0.80 -6.06
CA SER A 286 13.11 2.07 -5.36
C SER A 286 14.20 2.98 -5.94
N GLU A 287 14.03 4.28 -5.74
CA GLU A 287 15.01 5.29 -6.12
C GLU A 287 16.18 5.31 -5.12
N SER A 288 15.87 5.21 -3.82
CA SER A 288 16.90 5.31 -2.78
C SER A 288 16.58 4.55 -1.50
N VAL A 289 17.63 4.23 -0.75
CA VAL A 289 17.58 3.65 0.59
C VAL A 289 18.44 4.51 1.53
N ALA A 290 17.82 5.08 2.55
CA ALA A 290 18.48 5.78 3.65
C ALA A 290 18.76 4.79 4.77
N ALA A 291 19.94 4.16 4.74
CA ALA A 291 20.32 3.11 5.68
C ALA A 291 20.76 3.70 7.03
N ILE A 292 20.25 3.16 8.14
CA ILE A 292 20.45 3.73 9.48
C ILE A 292 21.85 3.54 10.08
N SER A 293 22.73 2.82 9.38
CA SER A 293 24.10 2.55 9.81
C SER A 293 24.99 2.20 8.61
N ALA A 294 26.31 2.28 8.80
CA ALA A 294 27.29 1.82 7.81
C ALA A 294 27.12 0.34 7.43
N ALA A 295 26.74 -0.52 8.40
CA ALA A 295 26.51 -1.94 8.18
C ALA A 295 25.30 -2.18 7.27
N ALA A 296 24.15 -1.58 7.62
CA ALA A 296 22.93 -1.66 6.79
C ALA A 296 23.18 -1.07 5.38
N ALA A 297 23.94 0.03 5.29
CA ALA A 297 24.33 0.61 4.01
C ALA A 297 25.16 -0.37 3.16
N GLY A 298 26.06 -1.14 3.77
CA GLY A 298 26.83 -2.19 3.10
C GLY A 298 25.95 -3.29 2.54
N GLU A 299 24.99 -3.78 3.33
CA GLU A 299 24.04 -4.83 2.93
C GLU A 299 23.19 -4.40 1.73
N PHE A 300 22.57 -3.21 1.79
CA PHE A 300 21.76 -2.70 0.67
C PHE A 300 22.60 -2.37 -0.56
N ARG A 301 23.84 -1.90 -0.43
CA ARG A 301 24.73 -1.71 -1.59
C ARG A 301 25.07 -3.04 -2.25
N GLY A 302 25.30 -4.10 -1.46
CA GLY A 302 25.50 -5.45 -1.97
C GLY A 302 24.28 -5.94 -2.76
N PHE A 303 23.08 -5.77 -2.21
CA PHE A 303 21.84 -6.08 -2.92
C PHE A 303 21.68 -5.26 -4.21
N ALA A 304 21.89 -3.94 -4.15
CA ALA A 304 21.78 -3.05 -5.32
C ALA A 304 22.78 -3.43 -6.43
N ALA A 305 24.01 -3.82 -6.09
CA ALA A 305 25.01 -4.28 -7.05
C ALA A 305 24.61 -5.58 -7.76
N MET A 306 23.93 -6.49 -7.06
CA MET A 306 23.44 -7.76 -7.63
C MET A 306 22.37 -7.54 -8.70
N LEU A 307 21.58 -6.47 -8.61
CA LEU A 307 20.46 -6.20 -9.53
C LEU A 307 20.89 -5.99 -10.99
N GLY A 308 22.16 -5.65 -11.23
CA GLY A 308 22.72 -5.58 -12.59
C GLY A 308 22.62 -6.91 -13.35
N SER A 309 22.67 -8.04 -12.65
CA SER A 309 22.45 -9.38 -13.25
C SER A 309 21.04 -9.60 -13.80
N GLN A 310 20.06 -8.81 -13.33
CA GLN A 310 18.67 -8.81 -13.81
C GLN A 310 18.41 -7.69 -14.83
N GLY A 311 19.44 -6.95 -15.25
CA GLY A 311 19.30 -5.78 -16.12
C GLY A 311 18.65 -4.58 -15.42
N LEU A 312 18.66 -4.54 -14.08
CA LEU A 312 18.08 -3.48 -13.28
C LEU A 312 19.16 -2.56 -12.71
N VAL A 313 18.84 -1.27 -12.61
CA VAL A 313 19.63 -0.30 -11.86
C VAL A 313 19.15 -0.33 -10.41
N GLY A 314 20.03 -0.68 -9.48
CA GLY A 314 19.69 -0.70 -8.06
C GLY A 314 19.53 0.70 -7.45
N PRO A 315 18.88 0.81 -6.29
CA PRO A 315 18.65 2.09 -5.62
C PRO A 315 19.96 2.74 -5.17
N ARG A 316 19.94 4.08 -5.07
CA ARG A 316 21.02 4.81 -4.41
C ARG A 316 20.96 4.57 -2.90
N VAL A 317 22.02 4.02 -2.32
CA VAL A 317 22.11 3.76 -0.88
C VAL A 317 22.92 4.86 -0.19
N VAL A 318 22.29 5.57 0.74
CA VAL A 318 22.89 6.63 1.56
C VAL A 318 22.95 6.15 3.01
N GLU A 319 24.10 6.32 3.66
CA GLU A 319 24.22 6.08 5.09
C GLU A 319 23.72 7.31 5.86
N CYS A 320 22.78 7.08 6.76
CA CYS A 320 22.18 8.06 7.65
C CYS A 320 22.29 7.53 9.09
N SER A 321 23.50 7.59 9.65
CA SER A 321 23.77 7.09 10.99
C SER A 321 22.94 7.83 12.06
N LEU A 322 22.30 7.07 12.94
CA LEU A 322 21.56 7.62 14.07
C LEU A 322 22.52 8.31 15.06
N PRO A 323 22.08 9.34 15.80
CA PRO A 323 22.89 9.98 16.83
C PRO A 323 23.35 8.95 17.87
N ALA A 324 24.60 9.12 18.34
CA ALA A 324 25.19 8.30 19.40
C ALA A 324 24.56 8.55 20.78
#